data_AF-K2AZ12-F1
#
_entry.id   AF-K2AZ12-F1
#
_cell.length_a   1.000
_cell.length_b   1.000
_cell.length_c   1.000
_cell.angle_alpha   90.00
_cell.angle_beta   90.00
_cell.angle_gamma   90.00
#
_symmetry.space_group_name_H-M   'P 1'
#
loop_
_entity.id
_entity.type
_entity.pdbx_description
1 polymer ?
#
loop_
_entity_poly.entity_id
_entity_poly.type
_entity_poly.pdbx_seq_one_letter_code
_entity_poly.pdbx_strand_id
1 'polypeptide(L)'
;MIFGVGILTLLMYFILPNGTDIISMLLEARSSLTTLMQTIPDVFLMIFAKEHLTSWYFWLFLYISFAISAHIAPSKYDRKGMWSGFFWIFIILLLVNTTAILLKTDITAYVLRSAQYLNVFTAIALYALVMSILHYLFTLLIITPIRIMTRRKNDIPRG
;
A
#
# COMPACT_ATOMS: atom_id res chain seq x y z
N MET A 1 -5.70 -5.02 -8.23
CA MET A 1 -4.89 -4.99 -6.99
C MET A 1 -3.52 -5.66 -7.15
N ILE A 2 -3.43 -6.97 -7.45
CA ILE A 2 -2.15 -7.70 -7.43
C ILE A 2 -1.09 -7.13 -8.39
N PHE A 3 -1.48 -6.87 -9.65
CA PHE A 3 -0.58 -6.25 -10.63
C PHE A 3 -0.07 -4.87 -10.19
N GLY A 4 -0.94 -4.03 -9.63
CA GLY A 4 -0.53 -2.70 -9.18
C GLY A 4 0.44 -2.75 -8.00
N VAL A 5 0.24 -3.70 -7.07
CA VAL A 5 1.20 -3.98 -5.98
C VAL A 5 2.55 -4.42 -6.56
N GLY A 6 2.56 -5.35 -7.52
CA GLY A 6 3.80 -5.81 -8.16
C GLY A 6 4.55 -4.69 -8.89
N ILE A 7 3.83 -3.84 -9.63
CA ILE A 7 4.45 -2.71 -10.34
C ILE A 7 5.00 -1.69 -9.34
N LEU A 8 4.28 -1.39 -8.25
CA LEU A 8 4.79 -0.50 -7.19
C LEU A 8 6.07 -1.04 -6.55
N THR A 9 6.14 -2.36 -6.29
CA THR A 9 7.36 -2.99 -5.79
C THR A 9 8.52 -2.82 -6.76
N LEU A 10 8.31 -3.06 -8.06
CA LEU A 10 9.34 -2.87 -9.09
C LEU A 10 9.78 -1.40 -9.19
N LEU A 11 8.82 -0.49 -9.16
CA LEU A 11 9.08 0.95 -9.24
C LEU A 11 9.94 1.42 -8.06
N MET A 12 9.59 0.98 -6.85
CA MET A 12 10.32 1.28 -5.63
C MET A 12 11.74 0.71 -5.67
N TYR A 13 11.89 -0.54 -6.12
CA TYR A 13 13.17 -1.22 -6.21
C TYR A 13 14.11 -0.58 -7.25
N PHE A 14 13.61 -0.18 -8.42
CA PHE A 14 14.44 0.30 -9.52
C PHE A 14 14.61 1.82 -9.59
N ILE A 15 13.62 2.61 -9.15
CA ILE A 15 13.66 4.07 -9.32
C ILE A 15 14.20 4.78 -8.09
N LEU A 16 13.92 4.29 -6.87
CA LEU A 16 14.51 4.90 -5.67
C LEU A 16 15.92 4.37 -5.43
N PRO A 17 16.89 5.25 -5.13
CA PRO A 17 18.26 4.84 -4.81
C PRO A 17 18.32 3.97 -3.54
N ASN A 18 17.40 4.17 -2.60
CA ASN A 18 17.31 3.40 -1.35
C ASN A 18 16.14 2.37 -1.39
N GLY A 19 15.72 1.93 -2.57
CA GLY A 19 14.55 1.07 -2.76
C GLY A 19 14.64 -0.27 -2.03
N THR A 20 15.83 -0.87 -1.98
CA THR A 20 16.09 -2.14 -1.28
C THR A 20 15.84 -2.03 0.21
N ASP A 21 16.31 -0.95 0.81
CA ASP A 21 16.28 -0.73 2.25
C ASP A 21 14.86 -0.39 2.71
N ILE A 22 14.11 0.35 1.88
CA ILE A 22 12.68 0.60 2.12
C ILE A 22 11.90 -0.71 2.09
N ILE A 23 12.18 -1.58 1.11
CA ILE A 23 11.52 -2.88 1.00
C ILE A 23 11.87 -3.77 2.19
N SER A 24 13.14 -3.84 2.61
CA SER A 24 13.53 -4.64 3.78
C SER A 24 12.89 -4.12 5.06
N MET A 25 12.81 -2.80 5.23
CA MET A 25 12.16 -2.17 6.39
C MET A 25 10.66 -2.50 6.43
N LEU A 26 9.96 -2.42 5.29
CA LEU A 26 8.57 -2.87 5.14
C LEU A 26 8.38 -4.35 5.48
N LEU A 27 9.36 -5.17 5.11
CA LEU A 27 9.34 -6.60 5.38
C LEU A 27 9.63 -6.92 6.84
N GLU A 28 10.38 -6.10 7.57
CA GLU A 28 10.72 -6.31 8.99
C GLU A 28 9.63 -5.82 9.94
N ALA A 29 8.94 -4.72 9.59
CA ALA A 29 7.82 -4.12 10.31
C ALA A 29 6.60 -5.03 10.57
N ARG A 30 6.62 -6.22 9.98
CA ARG A 30 5.49 -7.16 9.90
C ARG A 30 5.22 -7.95 11.17
N SER A 31 6.12 -7.92 12.16
CA SER A 31 6.04 -8.82 13.32
C SER A 31 4.89 -8.46 14.28
N SER A 32 4.42 -7.21 14.25
CA SER A 32 3.28 -6.75 15.04
C SER A 32 2.62 -5.50 14.45
N LEU A 33 1.36 -5.24 14.80
CA LEU A 33 0.69 -3.97 14.44
C LEU A 33 1.47 -2.75 14.95
N THR A 34 2.11 -2.87 16.11
CA THR A 34 2.91 -1.81 16.72
C THR A 34 4.16 -1.48 15.91
N THR A 35 4.92 -2.51 15.49
CA THR A 35 6.10 -2.32 14.64
C THR A 35 5.73 -1.75 13.28
N LEU A 36 4.58 -2.14 12.75
CA LEU A 36 4.03 -1.59 11.52
C LEU A 36 3.66 -0.10 11.66
N MET A 37 3.00 0.30 12.76
CA MET A 37 2.69 1.72 13.01
C MET A 37 3.95 2.58 13.19
N GLN A 38 5.02 2.02 13.75
CA GLN A 38 6.30 2.69 13.93
C GLN A 38 7.09 2.82 12.63
N THR A 39 6.95 1.86 11.71
CA THR A 39 7.73 1.82 10.47
C THR A 39 7.17 2.70 9.35
N ILE A 40 5.84 2.91 9.32
CA ILE A 40 5.22 3.76 8.29
C ILE A 40 5.86 5.17 8.23
N PRO A 41 6.03 5.90 9.35
CA PRO A 41 6.71 7.19 9.36
C PRO A 41 8.14 7.12 8.80
N ASP A 42 8.91 6.11 9.21
CA ASP A 42 10.33 5.99 8.82
C ASP A 42 10.47 5.77 7.30
N VAL A 43 9.64 4.90 6.74
CA VAL A 43 9.56 4.67 5.30
C VAL A 43 9.21 5.95 4.56
N PHE A 44 8.28 6.73 5.11
CA PHE A 44 7.89 7.99 4.52
C PHE A 44 9.05 8.99 4.53
N LEU A 45 9.75 9.13 5.66
CA LEU A 45 10.93 9.99 5.77
C LEU A 45 12.07 9.56 4.84
N MET A 46 12.22 8.26 4.63
CA MET A 46 13.24 7.69 3.75
C MET A 46 12.94 7.94 2.27
N ILE A 47 11.66 7.83 1.86
CA ILE A 47 11.22 8.17 0.50
C ILE A 47 11.33 9.68 0.24
N PHE A 48 10.93 10.51 1.22
CA PHE A 48 10.94 11.97 1.11
C PHE A 48 12.24 12.61 1.64
N ALA A 49 13.33 11.84 1.68
CA ALA A 49 14.64 12.35 2.07
C ALA A 49 15.05 13.52 1.15
N LYS A 50 15.67 14.56 1.74
CA LYS A 50 16.01 15.80 1.01
C LYS A 50 16.84 15.55 -0.25
N GLU A 51 17.73 14.57 -0.18
CA GLU A 51 18.58 14.13 -1.30
C GLU A 51 17.74 13.65 -2.49
N HIS A 52 16.62 12.96 -2.22
CA HIS A 52 15.73 12.40 -3.25
C HIS A 52 14.89 13.51 -3.91
N LEU A 53 14.45 14.51 -3.14
CA LEU A 53 13.61 15.62 -3.64
C LEU A 53 14.25 16.43 -4.78
N THR A 54 15.58 16.48 -4.83
CA THR A 54 16.32 17.19 -5.89
C THR A 54 16.45 16.38 -7.19
N SER A 55 16.18 15.08 -7.12
CA SER A 55 16.33 14.17 -8.25
C SER A 55 15.05 14.09 -9.09
N TRP A 56 15.18 14.15 -10.42
CA TRP A 56 14.05 13.99 -11.31
C TRP A 56 13.43 12.57 -11.22
N TYR A 57 14.24 11.55 -10.90
CA TYR A 57 13.81 10.17 -10.72
C TYR A 57 12.77 10.05 -9.59
N PHE A 58 12.94 10.82 -8.51
CA PHE A 58 11.98 10.85 -7.41
C PHE A 58 10.62 11.38 -7.87
N TRP A 59 10.59 12.46 -8.65
CA TRP A 59 9.33 13.03 -9.15
C TRP A 59 8.64 12.10 -10.15
N LEU A 60 9.41 11.41 -11.00
CA LEU A 60 8.87 10.37 -11.88
C LEU A 60 8.26 9.22 -11.05
N PHE A 61 8.99 8.73 -10.05
CA PHE A 61 8.50 7.71 -9.12
C PHE A 61 7.20 8.16 -8.46
N LEU A 62 7.17 9.37 -7.91
CA LEU A 62 6.03 9.90 -7.18
C LEU A 62 4.79 9.99 -8.07
N TYR A 63 4.96 10.50 -9.28
CA TYR A 63 3.89 10.62 -10.27
C TYR A 63 3.30 9.25 -10.64
N ILE A 64 4.15 8.28 -10.99
CA ILE A 64 3.71 6.94 -11.36
C ILE A 64 3.07 6.23 -10.16
N SER A 65 3.67 6.34 -8.98
CA SER A 65 3.13 5.76 -7.74
C SER A 65 1.72 6.25 -7.44
N PHE A 66 1.45 7.56 -7.59
CA PHE A 66 0.10 8.10 -7.43
C PHE A 66 -0.88 7.60 -8.48
N ALA A 67 -0.48 7.55 -9.75
CA ALA A 67 -1.34 7.07 -10.82
C ALA A 67 -1.76 5.61 -10.60
N ILE A 68 -0.81 4.76 -10.20
CA ILE A 68 -1.08 3.35 -9.90
C ILE A 68 -1.90 3.23 -8.62
N SER A 69 -1.54 3.92 -7.54
CA SER A 69 -2.23 3.80 -6.24
C SER A 69 -3.70 4.22 -6.32
N ALA A 70 -4.00 5.26 -7.11
CA ALA A 70 -5.38 5.70 -7.37
C ALA A 70 -6.22 4.66 -8.12
N HIS A 71 -5.60 3.81 -8.95
CA HIS A 71 -6.27 2.78 -9.76
C HIS A 71 -6.20 1.36 -9.16
N ILE A 72 -5.50 1.15 -8.04
CA ILE A 72 -5.36 -0.16 -7.39
C ILE A 72 -6.68 -0.69 -6.76
N ALA A 73 -7.72 0.15 -6.68
CA ALA A 73 -9.00 -0.18 -6.08
C ALA A 73 -9.56 -1.54 -6.58
N PRO A 74 -9.96 -2.44 -5.66
CA PRO A 74 -10.57 -3.71 -6.04
C PRO A 74 -11.87 -3.48 -6.83
N SER A 75 -12.13 -4.32 -7.83
CA SER A 75 -13.31 -4.17 -8.67
C SER A 75 -14.60 -4.37 -7.85
N LYS A 76 -15.73 -3.93 -8.39
CA LYS A 76 -17.03 -4.13 -7.73
C LYS A 76 -17.32 -5.62 -7.47
N TYR A 77 -16.93 -6.49 -8.40
CA TYR A 77 -17.09 -7.94 -8.28
C TYR A 77 -16.17 -8.52 -7.19
N ASP A 78 -14.91 -8.09 -7.14
CA ASP A 78 -13.95 -8.53 -6.13
C ASP A 78 -14.44 -8.21 -4.71
N ARG A 79 -14.97 -6.99 -4.50
CA ARG A 79 -15.47 -6.56 -3.18
C ARG A 79 -16.71 -7.36 -2.73
N LYS A 80 -17.59 -7.72 -3.66
CA LYS A 80 -18.83 -8.44 -3.34
C LYS A 80 -18.57 -9.85 -2.83
N GLY A 81 -17.56 -10.54 -3.39
CA GLY A 81 -17.18 -11.89 -3.00
C GLY A 81 -16.20 -11.98 -1.83
N MET A 82 -15.54 -10.87 -1.47
CA MET A 82 -14.40 -10.87 -0.53
C MET A 82 -14.74 -11.51 0.84
N TRP A 83 -15.90 -11.21 1.41
CA TRP A 83 -16.33 -11.77 2.70
C TRP A 83 -16.57 -13.28 2.65
N SER A 84 -17.18 -13.76 1.57
CA SER A 84 -17.39 -15.19 1.38
C SER A 84 -16.06 -15.92 1.20
N GLY A 85 -15.13 -15.36 0.40
CA GLY A 85 -13.79 -15.90 0.24
C GLY A 85 -13.00 -15.93 1.55
N PHE A 86 -13.05 -14.85 2.34
CA PHE A 86 -12.43 -14.78 3.66
C PHE A 86 -12.98 -15.87 4.61
N PHE A 87 -14.31 -16.05 4.63
CA PHE A 87 -14.94 -17.10 5.43
C PHE A 87 -14.45 -18.50 5.02
N TRP A 88 -14.35 -18.78 3.73
CA TRP A 88 -13.82 -20.07 3.25
C TRP A 88 -12.35 -20.29 3.64
N ILE A 89 -11.51 -19.26 3.54
CA ILE A 89 -10.10 -19.33 3.98
C ILE A 89 -10.04 -19.68 5.47
N PHE A 90 -10.87 -19.05 6.29
CA PHE A 90 -10.95 -19.32 7.72
C PHE A 90 -11.35 -20.78 7.99
N ILE A 91 -12.39 -21.30 7.33
CA ILE A 91 -12.82 -22.70 7.48
C ILE A 91 -11.71 -23.67 7.07
N ILE A 92 -11.05 -23.44 5.94
CA ILE A 92 -9.94 -24.29 5.48
C ILE A 92 -8.79 -24.28 6.49
N LEU A 93 -8.39 -23.10 6.97
CA LEU A 93 -7.33 -22.99 7.98
C LEU A 93 -7.70 -23.72 9.27
N LEU A 94 -8.95 -23.65 9.71
CA LEU A 94 -9.44 -24.34 10.89
C LEU A 94 -9.34 -25.86 10.69
N LEU A 95 -9.78 -26.38 9.54
CA LEU A 95 -9.69 -27.80 9.22
C LEU A 95 -8.24 -28.29 9.13
N VAL A 96 -7.35 -27.56 8.47
CA VAL A 96 -5.92 -27.88 8.37
C VAL A 96 -5.24 -27.88 9.75
N ASN A 97 -5.53 -26.88 10.59
CA ASN A 97 -4.96 -26.85 11.95
C ASN A 97 -5.51 -28.00 12.81
N THR A 98 -6.81 -28.28 12.72
CA THR A 98 -7.44 -29.37 13.49
C THR A 98 -6.85 -30.72 13.09
N THR A 99 -6.70 -30.99 11.80
CA THR A 99 -6.10 -32.24 11.30
C THR A 99 -4.64 -32.38 11.68
N ALA A 100 -3.85 -31.29 11.63
CA ALA A 100 -2.46 -31.30 12.09
C ALA A 100 -2.32 -31.65 13.58
N ILE A 101 -3.20 -31.10 14.43
CA ILE A 101 -3.24 -31.42 15.87
C ILE A 101 -3.60 -32.90 16.09
N LEU A 102 -4.61 -33.42 15.38
CA LEU A 102 -5.02 -34.82 15.47
C LEU A 102 -3.91 -35.79 15.05
N LEU A 103 -3.15 -35.43 14.03
CA LEU A 103 -2.01 -36.21 13.52
C LEU A 103 -0.70 -35.93 14.26
N LYS A 104 -0.71 -35.09 15.32
CA LYS A 104 0.47 -34.65 16.08
C LYS A 104 1.61 -34.14 15.20
N THR A 105 1.27 -33.50 14.09
CA THR A 105 2.24 -32.97 13.12
C THR A 105 2.39 -31.47 13.31
N ASP A 106 3.62 -30.98 13.47
CA ASP A 106 3.89 -29.55 13.54
C ASP A 106 3.93 -28.93 12.13
N ILE A 107 2.91 -28.13 11.80
CA ILE A 107 2.81 -27.39 10.54
C ILE A 107 3.21 -25.91 10.68
N THR A 108 3.63 -25.47 11.87
CA THR A 108 3.86 -24.07 12.22
C THR A 108 4.89 -23.43 11.28
N ALA A 109 5.99 -24.13 11.00
CA ALA A 109 7.03 -23.65 10.10
C ALA A 109 6.52 -23.41 8.66
N TYR A 110 5.63 -24.26 8.16
CA TYR A 110 5.04 -24.12 6.82
C TYR A 110 4.08 -22.93 6.75
N VAL A 111 3.27 -22.74 7.79
CA VAL A 111 2.36 -21.59 7.92
C VAL A 111 3.16 -20.29 7.99
N LEU A 112 4.19 -20.24 8.83
CA LEU A 112 5.06 -19.07 8.97
C LEU A 112 5.76 -18.72 7.64
N ARG A 113 6.27 -19.71 6.89
CA ARG A 113 6.88 -19.48 5.59
C ARG A 113 5.85 -18.95 4.56
N SER A 114 4.64 -19.49 4.56
CA SER A 114 3.58 -19.03 3.65
C SER A 114 3.12 -17.60 3.97
N ALA A 115 3.05 -17.25 5.26
CA ALA A 115 2.71 -15.90 5.70
C ALA A 115 3.71 -14.84 5.20
N GLN A 116 4.99 -15.18 5.02
CA GLN A 116 6.01 -14.24 4.52
C GLN A 116 5.66 -13.65 3.15
N TYR A 117 5.09 -14.43 2.23
CA TYR A 117 4.67 -13.93 0.91
C TYR A 117 3.49 -12.97 1.01
N LEU A 118 2.53 -13.26 1.90
CA LEU A 118 1.43 -12.36 2.18
C LEU A 118 1.95 -11.04 2.76
N ASN A 119 2.99 -11.09 3.60
CA ASN A 119 3.54 -9.90 4.26
C ASN A 119 4.13 -8.88 3.27
N VAL A 120 4.85 -9.33 2.24
CA VAL A 120 5.32 -8.44 1.14
C VAL A 120 4.14 -7.70 0.52
N PHE A 121 3.07 -8.46 0.23
CA PHE A 121 1.87 -7.93 -0.39
C PHE A 121 1.19 -6.88 0.51
N THR A 122 1.01 -7.18 1.79
CA THR A 122 0.36 -6.30 2.76
C THR A 122 1.13 -5.00 2.94
N ALA A 123 2.46 -5.06 3.03
CA ALA A 123 3.30 -3.89 3.23
C ALA A 123 3.21 -2.90 2.05
N ILE A 124 3.25 -3.40 0.82
CA ILE A 124 3.15 -2.57 -0.38
C ILE A 124 1.72 -2.06 -0.59
N ALA A 125 0.69 -2.86 -0.27
CA ALA A 125 -0.70 -2.40 -0.30
C ALA A 125 -0.95 -1.27 0.71
N LEU A 126 -0.34 -1.35 1.90
CA LEU A 126 -0.38 -0.30 2.90
C LEU A 126 0.32 0.99 2.42
N TYR A 127 1.50 0.86 1.81
CA TYR A 127 2.16 1.99 1.15
C TYR A 127 1.25 2.65 0.10
N ALA A 128 0.63 1.86 -0.78
CA ALA A 128 -0.30 2.36 -1.78
C ALA A 128 -1.50 3.09 -1.14
N LEU A 129 -2.00 2.59 -0.01
CA LEU A 129 -3.06 3.24 0.75
C LEU A 129 -2.61 4.61 1.29
N VAL A 130 -1.42 4.71 1.88
CA VAL A 130 -0.85 5.98 2.34
C VAL A 130 -0.72 6.98 1.17
N MET A 131 -0.20 6.54 0.03
CA MET A 131 -0.07 7.38 -1.16
C MET A 131 -1.42 7.88 -1.67
N SER A 132 -2.44 7.03 -1.68
CA SER A 132 -3.80 7.42 -2.06
C SER A 132 -4.42 8.41 -1.07
N ILE A 133 -4.17 8.26 0.23
CA ILE A 133 -4.59 9.23 1.25
C ILE A 133 -3.91 10.58 1.02
N LEU A 134 -2.60 10.58 0.76
CA LEU A 134 -1.86 11.81 0.48
C LEU A 134 -2.35 12.51 -0.78
N HIS A 135 -2.59 11.75 -1.85
CA HIS A 135 -3.17 12.28 -3.09
C HIS A 135 -4.56 12.89 -2.86
N TYR A 136 -5.39 12.21 -2.06
CA TYR A 136 -6.70 12.72 -1.65
C TYR A 136 -6.59 14.01 -0.85
N LEU A 137 -5.71 14.07 0.15
CA LEU A 137 -5.46 15.27 0.97
C LEU A 137 -4.93 16.42 0.13
N PHE A 138 -4.00 16.16 -0.80
CA PHE A 138 -3.49 17.17 -1.73
C PHE A 138 -4.61 17.77 -2.59
N THR A 139 -5.48 16.91 -3.12
CA THR A 139 -6.63 17.34 -3.92
C THR A 139 -7.64 18.14 -3.09
N LEU A 140 -7.89 17.71 -1.85
CA LEU A 140 -8.84 18.34 -0.95
C LEU A 140 -8.35 19.70 -0.43
N LEU A 141 -7.08 19.80 -0.02
CA LEU A 141 -6.52 20.99 0.62
C LEU A 141 -6.01 22.03 -0.36
N ILE A 142 -5.57 21.63 -1.57
CA ILE A 142 -4.97 22.56 -2.54
C ILE A 142 -5.89 22.77 -3.74
N ILE A 143 -6.27 21.70 -4.43
CA ILE A 143 -6.99 21.82 -5.71
C ILE A 143 -8.42 22.30 -5.50
N THR A 144 -9.12 21.76 -4.50
CA THR A 144 -10.52 22.09 -4.21
C THR A 144 -10.73 23.57 -3.87
N PRO A 145 -9.97 24.21 -2.95
CA PRO A 145 -10.14 25.63 -2.68
C PRO A 145 -9.77 26.51 -3.88
N ILE A 146 -8.71 26.19 -4.63
CA ILE A 146 -8.34 26.92 -5.86
C ILE A 146 -9.49 26.87 -6.87
N ARG A 147 -10.12 25.70 -7.04
CA ARG A 147 -11.26 25.53 -7.94
C ARG A 147 -12.48 26.32 -7.48
N ILE A 148 -12.76 26.37 -6.18
CA ILE A 148 -13.86 27.16 -5.60
C ILE A 148 -13.62 28.66 -5.82
N MET A 149 -12.39 29.16 -5.58
CA MET A 149 -12.02 30.55 -5.80
C MET A 149 -12.12 30.95 -7.28
N THR A 150 -11.67 30.07 -8.17
CA THR A 150 -11.72 30.32 -9.62
C THR A 150 -13.15 30.34 -10.15
N ARG A 151 -14.03 29.46 -9.64
CA ARG A 151 -15.47 29.48 -9.99
C ARG A 151 -16.15 30.78 -9.53
N ARG A 152 -15.93 31.21 -8.28
CA ARG A 152 -16.47 32.48 -7.78
C ARG A 152 -16.06 33.69 -8.63
N LYS A 153 -14.84 33.72 -9.18
CA LYS A 153 -14.38 34.82 -10.05
C LYS A 153 -15.09 34.87 -11.40
N ASN A 154 -15.57 33.74 -11.91
CA ASN A 154 -16.28 33.65 -13.19
C ASN A 154 -17.78 33.97 -13.06
N ASP A 155 -18.34 33.90 -11.85
CA ASP A 155 -19.75 34.22 -11.57
C ASP A 155 -20.00 35.72 -11.29
N ILE A 156 -18.95 36.55 -11.25
CA ILE A 156 -19.07 38.01 -11.13
C ILE A 156 -19.29 38.57 -12.54
N PRO A 157 -20.44 39.23 -12.84
CA PRO A 157 -20.65 39.85 -14.13
C PRO A 157 -19.58 40.90 -14.37
N ARG A 158 -18.87 40.79 -15.50
CA ARG A 158 -17.95 41.83 -15.97
C ARG A 158 -18.83 43.00 -16.44
N GLY A 159 -18.96 44.01 -15.58
CA GLY A 159 -19.55 45.29 -15.93
C GLY A 159 -18.77 46.01 -17.02
#